data_AF-C7LNZ9-F1
#
_entry.id   AF-C7LNZ9-F1
#
_cell.length_a   1.000
_cell.length_b   1.000
_cell.length_c   1.000
_cell.angle_alpha   90.00
_cell.angle_beta   90.00
_cell.angle_gamma   90.00
#
_symmetry.space_group_name_H-M   'P 1'
#
loop_
_entity.id
_entity.type
_entity.pdbx_description
1 polymer ?
#
loop_
_entity_poly.entity_id
_entity_poly.type
_entity_poly.pdbx_seq_one_letter_code
_entity_poly.pdbx_strand_id
1 'polypeptide(L)'
;MTWTVTLSSRVAKGCKTLPKAVKKALALLLTDIEDSGPVRGDWPNYSKLGHGRHHCHIRKGRPTYVAVWEENNGKVKLVEVTYVGTHEKAPY
;
A
#
# COMPACT_ATOMS: atom_id res chain seq x y z
N MET A 1 15.85 -8.94 -7.83
CA MET A 1 14.93 -10.01 -7.36
C MET A 1 13.61 -9.35 -7.03
N THR A 2 12.56 -9.67 -7.76
CA THR A 2 11.24 -9.03 -7.64
C THR A 2 10.45 -9.56 -6.44
N TRP A 3 9.72 -8.67 -5.77
CA TRP A 3 8.71 -9.02 -4.79
C TRP A 3 7.38 -9.28 -5.49
N THR A 4 6.64 -10.27 -5.03
CA THR A 4 5.27 -10.51 -5.50
C THR A 4 4.34 -9.65 -4.66
N VAL A 5 3.60 -8.75 -5.31
CA VAL A 5 2.62 -7.90 -4.65
C VAL A 5 1.21 -8.36 -5.02
N THR A 6 0.38 -8.59 -4.01
CA THR A 6 -1.03 -8.96 -4.19
C THR A 6 -1.94 -7.91 -3.56
N LEU A 7 -3.14 -7.78 -4.11
CA LEU A 7 -4.20 -6.99 -3.50
C LEU A 7 -5.18 -7.94 -2.82
N SER A 8 -5.53 -7.66 -1.57
CA SER A 8 -6.63 -8.37 -0.94
C SER A 8 -7.92 -8.19 -1.74
N SER A 9 -8.82 -9.18 -1.69
CA SER A 9 -10.08 -9.15 -2.46
C SER A 9 -10.94 -7.92 -2.15
N ARG A 10 -10.88 -7.41 -0.91
CA ARG A 10 -11.53 -6.18 -0.47
C ARG A 10 -10.92 -4.95 -1.15
N VAL A 11 -9.59 -4.85 -1.16
CA VAL A 11 -8.87 -3.74 -1.82
C VAL A 11 -9.12 -3.76 -3.32
N ALA A 12 -9.03 -4.91 -3.98
CA ALA A 12 -9.28 -5.03 -5.41
C ALA A 12 -10.69 -4.55 -5.81
N LYS A 13 -11.71 -4.88 -5.00
CA LYS A 13 -13.09 -4.37 -5.19
C LYS A 13 -13.17 -2.86 -4.96
N GLY A 14 -12.58 -2.36 -3.87
CA GLY A 14 -12.59 -0.94 -3.52
C GLY A 14 -11.83 -0.06 -4.54
N CYS A 15 -10.76 -0.57 -5.14
CA CYS A 15 -9.99 0.17 -6.13
C CYS A 15 -10.82 0.64 -7.33
N LYS A 16 -11.89 -0.09 -7.69
CA LYS A 16 -12.76 0.26 -8.82
C LYS A 16 -13.41 1.64 -8.63
N THR A 17 -13.76 2.01 -7.40
CA THR A 17 -14.46 3.27 -7.07
C THR A 17 -13.52 4.40 -6.68
N LEU A 18 -12.20 4.14 -6.56
CA LEU A 18 -11.24 5.17 -6.20
C LEU A 18 -11.06 6.23 -7.30
N PRO A 19 -10.77 7.49 -6.94
CA PRO A 19 -10.43 8.54 -7.90
C PRO A 19 -9.23 8.14 -8.77
N LYS A 20 -9.22 8.56 -10.05
CA LYS A 20 -8.17 8.22 -11.02
C LYS A 20 -6.76 8.53 -10.52
N ALA A 21 -6.58 9.68 -9.85
CA ALA A 21 -5.28 10.07 -9.29
C ALA A 21 -4.80 9.11 -8.18
N VAL A 22 -5.72 8.63 -7.33
CA VAL A 22 -5.40 7.67 -6.26
C VAL A 22 -5.00 6.32 -6.86
N LYS A 23 -5.73 5.85 -7.89
CA LYS A 23 -5.38 4.61 -8.61
C LYS A 23 -3.98 4.68 -9.24
N LYS A 24 -3.62 5.81 -9.84
CA LYS A 24 -2.27 6.01 -10.41
C LYS A 24 -1.19 5.98 -9.34
N ALA A 25 -1.40 6.67 -8.23
CA ALA A 25 -0.45 6.66 -7.12
C ALA A 25 -0.30 5.27 -6.50
N LEU A 26 -1.42 4.53 -6.35
CA LEU A 26 -1.38 3.14 -5.92
C LEU A 26 -0.57 2.28 -6.90
N ALA A 27 -0.80 2.39 -8.20
CA ALA A 27 -0.05 1.60 -9.19
C ALA A 27 1.46 1.86 -9.11
N LEU A 28 1.89 3.11 -8.95
CA LEU A 28 3.30 3.45 -8.72
C LEU A 28 3.85 2.80 -7.44
N LEU A 29 3.09 2.84 -6.34
CA LEU A 29 3.48 2.20 -5.09
C LEU A 29 3.67 0.69 -5.25
N LEU A 30 2.75 0.02 -5.97
CA LEU A 30 2.86 -1.41 -6.23
C LEU A 30 4.13 -1.74 -6.99
N THR A 31 4.43 -1.00 -8.07
CA THR A 31 5.66 -1.18 -8.86
C THR A 31 6.91 -0.94 -8.02
N ASP A 32 6.97 0.12 -7.22
CA ASP A 32 8.12 0.37 -6.35
C ASP A 32 8.31 -0.74 -5.30
N ILE A 33 7.21 -1.32 -4.80
CA ILE A 33 7.27 -2.47 -3.88
C ILE A 33 7.75 -3.72 -4.62
N GLU A 34 7.27 -3.98 -5.83
CA GLU A 34 7.71 -5.11 -6.66
C GLU A 34 9.21 -5.05 -6.95
N ASP A 35 9.73 -3.86 -7.27
CA ASP A 35 11.13 -3.68 -7.65
C ASP A 35 12.09 -3.62 -6.45
N SER A 36 11.70 -2.87 -5.42
CA SER A 36 12.60 -2.48 -4.34
C SER A 36 12.21 -3.05 -2.98
N GLY A 37 11.02 -3.64 -2.85
CA GLY A 37 10.52 -4.30 -1.63
C GLY A 37 9.53 -3.52 -0.76
N PRO A 38 9.12 -4.07 0.40
CA PRO A 38 8.05 -3.50 1.23
C PRO A 38 8.44 -2.24 2.01
N VAL A 39 9.73 -1.97 2.19
CA VAL A 39 10.20 -0.78 2.90
C VAL A 39 10.26 0.41 1.94
N ARG A 40 9.30 1.31 2.07
CA ARG A 40 9.10 2.48 1.20
C ARG A 40 9.40 3.79 1.93
N GLY A 41 10.57 3.90 2.57
CA GLY A 41 10.95 5.10 3.33
C GLY A 41 11.05 6.38 2.47
N ASP A 42 11.10 6.21 1.15
CA ASP A 42 11.05 7.22 0.11
C ASP A 42 9.62 7.72 -0.21
N TRP A 43 8.59 7.00 0.23
CA TRP A 43 7.20 7.39 0.03
C TRP A 43 6.71 8.38 1.10
N PRO A 44 5.79 9.30 0.75
CA PRO A 44 5.32 10.33 1.67
C PRO A 44 4.73 9.75 2.96
N ASN A 45 5.22 10.25 4.11
CA ASN A 45 4.76 9.88 5.45
C ASN A 45 4.74 8.36 5.67
N TYR A 46 5.76 7.67 5.15
CA TYR A 46 5.91 6.25 5.39
C TYR A 46 6.21 5.94 6.86
N SER A 47 5.57 4.92 7.40
CA SER A 47 5.83 4.37 8.73
C SER A 47 5.69 2.85 8.75
N LYS A 48 6.53 2.17 9.52
CA LYS A 48 6.33 0.77 9.89
C LYS A 48 5.36 0.71 11.07
N LEU A 49 4.24 0.02 10.91
CA LEU A 49 3.18 -0.10 11.92
C LEU A 49 3.41 -1.29 12.89
N GLY A 50 4.50 -2.04 12.72
CA GLY A 50 4.82 -3.24 13.49
C GLY A 50 4.39 -4.52 12.79
N HIS A 51 4.96 -5.67 13.19
CA HIS A 51 4.63 -7.00 12.64
C HIS A 51 4.70 -7.13 11.12
N GLY A 52 5.62 -6.41 10.46
CA GLY A 52 5.71 -6.42 8.99
C GLY A 52 4.61 -5.62 8.28
N ARG A 53 3.81 -4.86 9.03
CA ARG A 53 2.83 -3.93 8.46
C ARG A 53 3.47 -2.58 8.18
N HIS A 54 3.06 -1.99 7.07
CA HIS A 54 3.58 -0.75 6.53
C HIS A 54 2.44 0.16 6.11
N HIS A 55 2.70 1.46 6.14
CA HIS A 55 1.74 2.48 5.74
C HIS A 55 2.48 3.62 5.04
N CYS A 56 1.86 4.20 4.00
CA CYS A 56 2.24 5.50 3.48
C CYS A 56 1.04 6.28 2.92
N HIS A 57 1.26 7.57 2.67
CA HIS A 57 0.27 8.43 2.04
C HIS A 57 0.45 8.43 0.52
N ILE A 58 -0.58 8.02 -0.21
CA ILE A 58 -0.56 7.94 -1.68
C ILE A 58 -1.20 9.17 -2.35
N ARG A 59 -2.00 9.95 -1.60
CA ARG A 59 -2.52 11.24 -2.06
C ARG A 59 -2.78 12.19 -0.91
N LYS A 60 -2.13 13.34 -0.92
CA LYS A 60 -2.39 14.45 0.01
C LYS A 60 -3.67 15.20 -0.38
N GLY A 61 -4.35 15.80 0.60
CA GLY A 61 -5.55 16.63 0.40
C GLY A 61 -6.65 16.34 1.41
N ARG A 62 -7.87 16.83 1.13
CA ARG A 62 -9.08 16.52 1.91
C ARG A 62 -10.11 15.87 0.97
N PRO A 63 -10.34 14.54 1.05
CA PRO A 63 -9.71 13.60 1.98
C PRO A 63 -8.27 13.21 1.57
N THR A 64 -7.45 12.84 2.56
CA THR A 64 -6.12 12.23 2.34
C THR A 64 -6.29 10.74 2.13
N TYR A 65 -5.57 10.17 1.15
CA TYR A 65 -5.59 8.74 0.88
C TYR A 65 -4.28 8.07 1.28
N VAL A 66 -4.42 6.86 1.81
CA VAL A 66 -3.33 6.03 2.32
C VAL A 66 -3.42 4.63 1.76
N ALA A 67 -2.29 3.93 1.78
CA ALA A 67 -2.19 2.50 1.53
C ALA A 67 -1.54 1.81 2.73
N VAL A 68 -2.07 0.64 3.10
CA VAL A 68 -1.51 -0.23 4.14
C VAL A 68 -1.26 -1.60 3.53
N TRP A 69 -0.09 -2.17 3.80
CA TRP A 69 0.30 -3.48 3.32
C TRP A 69 1.08 -4.25 4.38
N GLU A 70 1.14 -5.56 4.22
CA GLU A 70 1.86 -6.48 5.09
C GLU A 70 2.89 -7.28 4.29
N GLU A 71 4.13 -7.32 4.78
CA GLU A 71 5.17 -8.21 4.26
C GLU A 71 5.08 -9.58 4.95
N ASN A 72 5.15 -10.67 4.20
CA ASN A 72 5.22 -12.00 4.78
C ASN A 72 6.67 -12.29 5.23
N ASN A 73 6.88 -12.42 6.54
CA ASN A 73 8.19 -12.75 7.14
C ASN A 73 8.71 -14.18 6.83
N GLY A 74 8.05 -14.94 5.96
CA GLY A 74 8.49 -16.24 5.50
C GLY A 74 9.64 -16.20 4.46
N LYS A 75 10.00 -17.36 3.90
CA LYS A 75 11.03 -17.50 2.85
C LYS A 75 10.62 -16.90 1.49
N VAL A 76 9.38 -16.45 1.34
CA VAL A 76 8.80 -15.98 0.07
C VAL A 76 8.62 -14.47 0.14
N LYS A 77 9.13 -13.75 -0.87
CA LYS A 77 9.01 -12.29 -1.04
C LYS A 77 7.58 -11.91 -1.45
N LEU A 78 6.64 -11.99 -0.51
CA LEU A 78 5.23 -11.68 -0.73
C LEU A 78 4.82 -10.46 0.09
N VAL A 79 4.12 -9.54 -0.57
CA VAL A 79 3.47 -8.39 0.05
C VAL A 79 2.00 -8.42 -0.30
N GLU A 80 1.12 -8.26 0.69
CA GLU A 80 -0.31 -8.08 0.46
C GLU A 80 -0.75 -6.66 0.86
N VAL A 81 -1.39 -5.96 -0.07
CA VAL A 81 -2.06 -4.69 0.23
C VAL A 81 -3.42 -4.99 0.85
N THR A 82 -3.55 -4.65 2.14
CA THR A 82 -4.72 -4.95 2.97
C THR A 82 -5.71 -3.79 3.04
N TYR A 83 -5.27 -2.56 2.75
CA TYR A 83 -6.15 -1.40 2.72
C TYR A 83 -5.68 -0.31 1.75
N VAL A 84 -6.64 0.31 1.05
CA VAL A 84 -6.45 1.56 0.31
C VAL A 84 -7.71 2.41 0.46
N GLY A 85 -7.56 3.61 0.98
CA GLY A 85 -8.71 4.46 1.29
C GLY A 85 -8.35 5.73 2.02
N THR A 86 -9.35 6.38 2.60
CA THR A 86 -9.15 7.63 3.34
C THR A 86 -8.38 7.37 4.63
N HIS A 87 -7.45 8.27 4.99
CA HIS A 87 -6.65 8.16 6.22
C HIS A 87 -7.50 7.90 7.47
N GLU A 88 -8.66 8.56 7.59
CA GLU A 88 -9.60 8.42 8.71
C GLU A 88 -10.16 7.01 8.92
N LYS A 89 -10.16 6.17 7.88
CA LYS A 89 -10.73 4.81 7.90
C LYS A 89 -9.65 3.73 7.81
N ALA A 90 -8.39 4.09 7.92
CA ALA A 90 -7.28 3.16 7.84
C ALA A 90 -7.24 2.25 9.08
N PRO A 91 -6.94 0.95 8.93
CA PRO A 91 -6.88 0.00 10.04
C PRO A 91 -5.50 0.08 10.73
N TYR A 92 -5.31 1.10 11.57
CA TYR A 92 -4.14 1.20 12.45
C TYR A 92 -4.21 0.17 13.57
#